data_AF-A0A431IGC2-F1
#
_entry.id   AF-A0A431IGC2-F1
#
_cell.length_a   1.000
_cell.length_b   1.000
_cell.length_c   1.000
_cell.angle_alpha   90.00
_cell.angle_beta   90.00
_cell.angle_gamma   90.00
#
_symmetry.space_group_name_H-M   'P 1'
#
loop_
_entity.id
_entity.type
_entity.pdbx_description
1 polymer ?
#
loop_
_entity_poly.entity_id
_entity_poly.type
_entity_poly.pdbx_seq_one_letter_code
_entity_poly.pdbx_strand_id
1 'polypeptide(L)' 'VIVCTNPNIEGEATALYLTRVLDTPGLTVSRIASGLPVGGDLEYADELTLGRALEGRRVVERPDAPAERDPSTG' A
#
# COMPACT_ATOMS: atom_id res chain seq x y z
N VAL A 1 -5.14 4.26 -14.85
CA VAL A 1 -6.02 5.22 -14.15
C VAL A 1 -5.61 5.28 -12.68
N ILE A 2 -5.54 6.49 -12.10
CA ILE A 2 -5.30 6.68 -10.67
C ILE A 2 -6.58 7.26 -10.05
N VAL A 3 -7.13 6.57 -9.05
CA VAL A 3 -8.31 7.01 -8.31
C VAL A 3 -7.86 7.89 -7.14
N CYS A 4 -8.37 9.13 -7.12
CA CYS A 4 -8.03 10.16 -6.13
C CYS A 4 -9.28 10.63 -5.37
N THR A 5 -10.19 9.72 -5.01
CA THR A 5 -11.34 10.05 -4.16
C THR A 5 -10.89 10.32 -2.73
N ASN A 6 -11.70 11.07 -1.98
CA ASN A 6 -11.43 11.36 -0.58
C ASN A 6 -11.23 10.07 0.25
N PRO A 7 -10.37 10.07 1.27
CA PRO A 7 -10.07 8.89 2.09
C PRO A 7 -11.13 8.63 3.19
N ASN A 8 -12.41 8.90 2.89
CA ASN A 8 -13.58 8.69 3.75
C ASN A 8 -14.46 7.55 3.22
N ILE A 9 -15.51 7.17 3.96
CA ILE A 9 -16.36 6.01 3.65
C ILE A 9 -16.97 6.11 2.24
N GLU A 10 -17.48 7.28 1.86
CA GLU A 10 -18.08 7.50 0.55
C GLU A 10 -17.04 7.42 -0.58
N GLY A 11 -15.85 7.95 -0.34
CA GLY A 11 -14.74 7.91 -1.28
C GLY A 11 -14.15 6.50 -1.43
N GLU A 12 -14.13 5.69 -0.35
CA GLU A 12 -13.81 4.26 -0.38
C GLU A 12 -14.81 3.50 -1.25
N ALA A 13 -16.11 3.68 -1.00
CA ALA A 13 -17.17 3.04 -1.76
C ALA A 13 -17.10 3.41 -3.25
N THR A 14 -16.87 4.70 -3.54
CA THR A 14 -16.73 5.19 -4.90
C THR A 14 -15.48 4.62 -5.58
N ALA A 15 -14.35 4.54 -4.89
CA ALA A 15 -13.13 3.96 -5.45
C ALA A 15 -13.30 2.47 -5.77
N LEU A 16 -13.95 1.72 -4.89
CA LEU A 16 -14.27 0.31 -5.12
C LEU A 16 -15.20 0.14 -6.32
N TYR A 17 -16.23 0.99 -6.43
CA TYR A 17 -17.13 1.01 -7.57
C TYR A 17 -16.37 1.27 -8.88
N LEU A 18 -15.54 2.33 -8.93
CA LEU A 18 -14.75 2.67 -10.11
C LEU A 18 -13.78 1.54 -10.50
N THR A 19 -13.17 0.87 -9.52
CA THR A 19 -12.26 -0.26 -9.78
C THR A 19 -12.99 -1.40 -10.49
N ARG A 20 -14.24 -1.70 -10.10
CA ARG A 20 -15.08 -2.72 -10.75
C ARG A 20 -15.54 -2.30 -12.14
N VAL A 21 -15.88 -1.03 -12.33
CA VAL A 21 -16.33 -0.50 -13.63
C VAL A 21 -15.18 -0.44 -14.64
N LEU A 22 -13.96 -0.17 -14.17
CA LEU A 22 -12.76 -0.03 -15.00
C LEU A 22 -11.94 -1.32 -15.10
N ASP A 23 -12.51 -2.47 -14.75
CA ASP A 23 -11.88 -3.79 -14.87
C ASP A 23 -11.80 -4.22 -16.35
N THR A 24 -10.90 -3.56 -17.08
CA THR A 24 -10.67 -3.76 -18.50
C THR A 24 -9.29 -4.38 -18.72
N PRO A 25 -9.15 -5.42 -19.56
CA PRO A 25 -7.86 -6.02 -19.85
C PRO A 25 -6.82 -5.00 -20.31
N GLY A 26 -5.64 -5.02 -19.68
CA GLY A 26 -4.53 -4.11 -20.00
C GLY A 26 -4.63 -2.73 -19.35
N LEU A 27 -5.70 -2.40 -18.63
CA LEU A 27 -5.84 -1.15 -17.89
C LEU A 27 -5.42 -1.32 -16.43
N THR A 28 -4.32 -0.68 -16.03
CA THR A 28 -3.96 -0.62 -14.60
C THR A 28 -4.80 0.44 -13.90
N VAL A 29 -5.59 0.01 -12.91
CA VAL A 29 -6.29 0.89 -11.97
C VAL A 29 -5.55 0.84 -10.63
N SER A 30 -5.24 2.01 -10.09
CA SER A 30 -4.56 2.14 -8.80
C SER A 30 -5.22 3.26 -8.00
N ARG A 31 -4.99 3.29 -6.69
CA ARG A 31 -5.45 4.35 -5.81
C ARG A 31 -4.26 4.99 -5.10
N ILE A 32 -4.37 6.27 -4.80
CA ILE A 32 -3.36 6.95 -3.98
C ILE A 32 -3.19 6.22 -2.64
N ALA A 33 -1.95 6.14 -2.16
CA ALA A 33 -1.68 5.55 -0.87
C ALA A 33 -2.35 6.36 0.25
N SER A 34 -2.78 5.66 1.29
CA SER A 34 -3.27 6.27 2.53
C SER A 34 -2.36 5.85 3.69
N GLY A 35 -2.11 6.74 4.63
CA GLY A 35 -1.22 6.49 5.76
C GLY A 35 -0.78 7.79 6.42
N LEU A 36 0.27 7.70 7.24
CA LEU A 36 0.79 8.83 8.00
C LEU A 36 1.34 9.94 7.09
N PRO A 37 0.99 11.22 7.32
CA PRO A 37 1.57 12.33 6.56
C PRO A 37 3.04 12.56 6.94
N VAL A 38 3.80 13.14 6.02
CA VAL A 38 5.17 13.59 6.30
C VAL A 38 5.15 14.66 7.38
N GLY A 39 6.02 14.51 8.38
CA GLY A 39 6.14 15.47 9.49
C GLY A 39 5.04 15.34 10.55
N GLY A 40 4.16 14.33 10.48
CA GLY A 40 3.25 14.00 11.56
C GLY A 40 3.91 13.07 12.59
N ASP A 41 3.67 13.30 13.87
CA ASP A 41 4.14 12.40 14.93
C ASP A 41 3.16 11.24 15.13
N LEU A 42 3.72 10.06 15.42
CA LEU A 42 2.95 8.83 15.63
C LEU A 42 1.94 8.96 16.78
N GLU A 43 2.29 9.72 17.82
CA GLU A 43 1.48 9.90 19.03
C GLU A 43 0.17 10.67 18.77
N TYR A 44 0.09 11.44 17.68
CA TYR A 44 -1.09 12.22 17.31
C TYR A 44 -1.89 11.59 16.17
N ALA A 45 -1.42 10.46 15.62
CA ALA A 45 -2.10 9.79 14.52
C ALA A 45 -3.30 8.98 15.03
N ASP A 46 -4.42 9.06 14.30
CA ASP A 46 -5.59 8.24 14.57
C ASP A 46 -5.35 6.76 14.18
N GLU A 47 -6.09 5.86 14.83
CA GLU A 47 -5.94 4.41 14.65
C GLU A 47 -6.14 3.96 13.19
N LEU A 48 -7.04 4.61 12.44
CA LEU A 48 -7.31 4.26 11.05
C LEU A 48 -6.13 4.63 10.15
N THR A 49 -5.55 5.81 10.34
CA THR A 49 -4.33 6.25 9.65
C THR A 49 -3.15 5.32 9.94
N LEU A 50 -2.98 4.92 11.20
CA LEU A 50 -1.95 3.96 11.60
C LEU A 50 -2.16 2.58 10.99
N GLY A 51 -3.39 2.07 11.02
CA GLY A 51 -3.76 0.81 10.38
C GLY A 51 -3.40 0.80 8.90
N ARG A 52 -3.80 1.85 8.16
CA ARG A 52 -3.49 2.02 6.73
C ARG A 52 -1.98 2.10 6.46
N ALA A 53 -1.23 2.82 7.30
CA ALA A 53 0.22 2.91 7.17
C ALA A 53 0.92 1.55 7.41
N LEU A 54 0.44 0.77 8.38
CA LEU A 54 0.99 -0.55 8.71
C LEU A 54 0.66 -1.60 7.63
N GLU A 55 -0.56 -1.56 7.08
CA GLU A 55 -0.98 -2.39 5.94
C GLU A 55 -0.15 -2.08 4.69
N GLY A 56 0.06 -0.79 4.41
CA GLY A 56 0.84 -0.30 3.27
C GLY A 56 2.35 -0.26 3.47
N ARG A 57 2.88 -0.79 4.59
CA ARG A 57 4.31 -0.70 4.92
C ARG A 57 5.15 -1.44 3.89
N ARG A 58 6.33 -0.88 3.59
CA ARG A 58 7.28 -1.47 2.65
C ARG A 58 8.51 -1.95 3.42
N VAL A 59 8.99 -3.14 3.07
CA VAL A 59 10.27 -3.64 3.58
C VAL A 59 11.39 -2.92 2.85
N VAL A 60 12.27 -2.24 3.58
CA VAL A 60 13.39 -1.47 3.01
C VAL A 60 14.59 -2.39 2.75
N GLU A 61 14.88 -3.29 3.70
CA GLU A 61 15.89 -4.32 3.57
C GLU A 61 15.31 -5.63 4.12
N ARG A 62 15.45 -6.72 3.36
CA ARG A 62 15.19 -8.06 3.91
C ARG A 62 16.47 -8.51 4.61
N PRO A 63 16.43 -8.95 5.87
CA PRO A 63 17.57 -9.63 6.46
C PRO A 63 17.91 -10.83 5.57
N ASP A 64 19.20 -10.96 5.25
CA ASP A 64 19.77 -11.80 4.19
C ASP A 64 18.97 -13.08 3.90
N ALA A 65 18.52 -13.23 2.66
CA ALA A 65 18.13 -14.55 2.18
C ALA A 65 19.35 -15.46 2.35
N PRO A 66 19.20 -16.69 2.91
CA PRO A 66 20.33 -17.53 3.24
C PRO A 66 21.23 -17.68 2.01
N ALA A 67 22.51 -17.34 2.18
CA ALA A 67 23.52 -17.45 1.13
C ALA A 67 23.36 -18.81 0.46
N GLU A 68 23.04 -18.78 -0.83
CA GLU A 68 22.99 -19.94 -1.69
C GLU A 68 24.30 -20.71 -1.46
N ARG A 69 24.21 -21.88 -0.84
CA ARG A 69 25.40 -22.68 -0.50
C ARG A 69 26.11 -22.96 -1.81
N ASP A 70 27.32 -22.40 -1.94
CA ASP A 70 28.19 -22.68 -3.07
C ASP A 70 28.36 -24.21 -3.19
N PRO A 71 27.91 -24.82 -4.30
CA PRO A 71 28.03 -26.26 -4.50
C PRO A 71 29.49 -26.72 -4.62
N SER A 72 30.47 -25.83 -4.63
CA SER A 72 31.90 -26.18 -4.73
C SER A 72 32.57 -26.61 -3.42
N THR A 73 31.85 -26.72 -2.29
CA THR A 73 32.42 -27.23 -1.02
C THR A 73 32.20 -28.75 -0.81
N GLY A 74 31.87 -29.49 -1.88
CA GLY A 74 31.69 -30.95 -1.85
C GLY A 74 32.82 -31.70 -2.55
#